data_AF-A0A5N1IX92-F1
#
_entry.id   AF-A0A5N1IX92-F1
#
_cell.length_a   1.000
_cell.length_b   1.000
_cell.length_c   1.000
_cell.angle_alpha   90.00
_cell.angle_beta   90.00
_cell.angle_gamma   90.00
#
_symmetry.space_group_name_H-M   'P 1'
#
loop_
_entity.id
_entity.type
_entity.pdbx_description
1 polymer ?
#
loop_
_entity_poly.entity_id
_entity_poly.type
_entity_poly.pdbx_seq_one_letter_code
_entity_poly.pdbx_strand_id
1 'polypeptide(L)' 'MKNSEIKALSLDELKVQLNTERTNSQNLRFAHSISPLENPLKIRESRRLIAKLNTEIRNRETALKSQNAK' A
#
# COMPACT_ATOMS: atom_id res chain seq x y z
N MET A 1 -7.74 5.36 -2.91
CA MET A 1 -7.30 6.33 -1.89
C MET A 1 -6.60 7.51 -2.54
N LYS A 2 -6.99 8.72 -2.14
CA LYS A 2 -6.29 9.96 -2.51
C LYS A 2 -5.04 10.09 -1.63
N ASN A 3 -4.03 10.79 -2.13
CA ASN A 3 -2.77 10.95 -1.40
C ASN A 3 -2.98 11.70 -0.06
N SER A 4 -4.02 12.53 0.04
CA SER A 4 -4.39 13.26 1.26
C SER A 4 -4.79 12.32 2.40
N GLU A 5 -5.53 11.25 2.10
CA GLU A 5 -5.93 10.23 3.09
C GLU A 5 -4.71 9.44 3.58
N ILE A 6 -3.77 9.15 2.68
CA ILE A 6 -2.53 8.41 3.00
C ILE A 6 -1.63 9.22 3.93
N LYS A 7 -1.58 10.54 3.76
CA LYS A 7 -0.79 11.44 4.62
C LYS A 7 -1.38 11.62 6.02
N ALA A 8 -2.70 11.50 6.16
CA ALA A 8 -3.39 11.66 7.44
C ALA A 8 -3.19 10.49 8.40
N LEU A 9 -2.82 9.30 7.89
CA LEU A 9 -2.63 8.08 8.68
C LEU A 9 -1.32 8.11 9.48
N SER A 10 -1.32 7.48 10.65
CA SER A 10 -0.12 7.24 11.47
C SER A 10 0.82 6.21 10.82
N LEU A 11 2.09 6.16 11.25
CA LEU A 11 3.07 5.18 10.75
C LEU A 11 2.62 3.72 10.99
N ASP A 12 2.01 3.46 12.15
CA ASP A 12 1.55 2.11 12.49
C ASP A 12 0.30 1.73 11.69
N GLU A 13 -0.62 2.67 11.51
CA GLU A 13 -1.80 2.48 10.65
C GLU A 13 -1.41 2.23 9.19
N LEU A 14 -0.40 2.95 8.67
CA LEU A 14 0.14 2.71 7.33
C LEU A 14 0.69 1.29 7.17
N LYS A 15 1.38 0.75 8.17
CA LYS A 15 1.91 -0.62 8.16
C LYS A 15 0.79 -1.65 8.23
N VAL A 16 -0.20 -1.44 9.10
CA VAL A 16 -1.39 -2.31 9.20
C VAL A 16 -2.14 -2.33 7.87
N GLN A 17 -2.43 -1.16 7.30
CA GLN A 17 -3.12 -1.05 6.02
C GLN A 17 -2.34 -1.70 4.87
N LEU A 18 -1.01 -1.54 4.88
CA LEU A 18 -0.15 -2.18 3.89
C LEU A 18 -0.23 -3.71 3.94
N ASN A 19 -0.24 -4.29 5.15
CA ASN A 19 -0.38 -5.73 5.32
C ASN A 19 -1.75 -6.22 4.83
N THR A 20 -2.82 -5.52 5.18
CA THR A 20 -4.19 -5.82 4.72
C THR A 20 -4.31 -5.73 3.21
N GLU A 21 -3.75 -4.70 2.59
CA GLU A 21 -3.79 -4.55 1.13
C GLU A 21 -2.93 -5.62 0.42
N ARG A 22 -1.83 -6.04 1.03
CA ARG A 22 -0.96 -7.09 0.48
C ARG A 22 -1.67 -8.44 0.45
N THR A 23 -2.35 -8.82 1.54
CA THR A 23 -3.14 -10.06 1.59
C THR A 23 -4.31 -10.01 0.60
N ASN A 24 -5.02 -8.88 0.53
CA ASN A 24 -6.09 -8.67 -0.45
C ASN A 24 -5.59 -8.81 -1.89
N SER A 25 -4.46 -8.18 -2.22
CA SER A 25 -3.84 -8.27 -3.55
C SER A 25 -3.43 -9.70 -3.93
N GLN A 26 -3.00 -10.48 -2.94
CA GLN A 26 -2.62 -11.88 -3.13
C GLN A 26 -3.87 -12.75 -3.35
N ASN A 27 -4.91 -12.57 -2.55
CA ASN A 27 -6.20 -13.24 -2.73
C ASN A 27 -6.83 -12.92 -4.09
N LEU A 28 -6.78 -11.65 -4.54
CA LEU A 28 -7.28 -11.26 -5.86
C LEU A 28 -6.52 -11.93 -7.00
N ARG A 29 -5.19 -12.10 -6.87
CA ARG A 29 -4.38 -12.82 -7.85
C ARG A 29 -4.72 -14.31 -7.89
N PHE A 30 -4.87 -14.94 -6.73
CA PHE A 30 -5.28 -16.33 -6.65
C PHE A 30 -6.68 -16.54 -7.24
N ALA A 31 -7.66 -15.71 -6.85
CA ALA A 31 -9.00 -15.75 -7.42
C ALA A 31 -8.97 -15.59 -8.94
N HIS A 32 -8.18 -14.65 -9.48
CA HIS A 32 -8.04 -14.44 -10.92
C HIS A 32 -7.43 -15.62 -11.67
N SER A 33 -6.47 -16.32 -11.04
CA SER A 33 -5.84 -17.49 -11.64
C SER A 33 -6.77 -18.71 -11.70
N ILE A 34 -7.73 -18.80 -10.77
CA ILE A 34 -8.71 -19.89 -10.71
C ILE A 34 -9.90 -19.60 -11.61
N SER A 35 -10.37 -18.35 -11.61
CA SER A 35 -11.49 -17.89 -12.42
C SER A 35 -11.22 -16.48 -12.96
N PRO A 36 -11.50 -16.20 -14.24
CA PRO A 36 -11.36 -14.85 -14.77
C PRO A 36 -12.17 -13.86 -13.92
N LEU A 37 -11.50 -12.89 -13.31
CA LEU A 37 -12.19 -11.84 -12.57
C LEU A 37 -13.00 -10.99 -13.53
N GLU A 38 -14.21 -10.61 -13.15
CA GLU A 38 -15.03 -9.66 -13.91
C GLU A 38 -14.31 -8.33 -14.17
N ASN A 39 -13.42 -7.91 -13.25
CA ASN A 39 -12.64 -6.70 -13.43
C ASN A 39 -11.18 -6.86 -13.00
N PRO A 40 -10.26 -7.16 -13.95
CA PRO A 40 -8.83 -7.28 -13.66
C PRO A 40 -8.16 -5.93 -13.29
N LEU A 41 -8.82 -4.78 -13.54
CA LEU A 41 -8.28 -3.48 -13.14
C LEU A 41 -8.17 -3.32 -11.63
N LYS A 42 -8.98 -4.03 -10.84
CA LYS A 42 -8.89 -4.04 -9.36
C LYS A 42 -7.51 -4.50 -8.88
N ILE A 43 -6.89 -5.47 -9.57
CA ILE A 43 -5.52 -5.91 -9.25
C ILE A 43 -4.53 -4.75 -9.47
N ARG A 44 -4.69 -4.00 -10.57
CA ARG A 44 -3.83 -2.85 -10.88
C ARG A 44 -4.00 -1.74 -9.85
N GLU A 45 -5.22 -1.47 -9.41
CA GLU A 45 -5.52 -0.46 -8.39
C GLU A 45 -4.93 -0.83 -7.03
N SER A 46 -5.11 -2.08 -6.59
CA SER A 46 -4.49 -2.60 -5.36
C SER A 46 -2.95 -2.50 -5.41
N ARG A 47 -2.31 -2.85 -6.54
CA ARG A 47 -0.86 -2.66 -6.72
C ARG A 47 -0.43 -1.20 -6.58
N ARG A 48 -1.18 -0.27 -7.19
CA ARG A 48 -0.91 1.17 -7.08
C ARG A 48 -1.07 1.66 -5.64
N LEU A 49 -2.05 1.15 -4.92
CA LEU A 49 -2.28 1.52 -3.52
C LEU A 49 -1.11 1.07 -2.63
N ILE A 50 -0.67 -0.19 -2.77
CA ILE A 50 0.49 -0.73 -2.07
C ILE A 50 1.75 0.11 -2.35
N ALA A 51 1.96 0.52 -3.61
CA ALA A 51 3.10 1.37 -3.97
C ALA A 51 3.07 2.71 -3.23
N LYS A 52 1.90 3.38 -3.20
CA LYS A 52 1.74 4.66 -2.50
C LYS A 52 1.99 4.54 -0.99
N LEU A 53 1.47 3.48 -0.35
CA LEU A 53 1.69 3.22 1.07
C LEU A 53 3.18 3.01 1.38
N ASN A 54 3.89 2.22 0.56
CA ASN A 54 5.33 2.02 0.69
C ASN A 54 6.12 3.32 0.53
N THR A 55 5.77 4.15 -0.45
CA THR A 55 6.43 5.45 -0.67
C THR A 55 6.29 6.35 0.56
N GLU A 56 5.10 6.43 1.16
CA GLU A 56 4.89 7.28 2.34
C GLU A 56 5.67 6.76 3.55
N ILE A 57 5.65 5.44 3.81
CA ILE A 57 6.45 4.83 4.87
C ILE A 57 7.94 5.17 4.67
N ARG A 58 8.44 5.00 3.45
CA ARG A 58 9.84 5.28 3.14
C ARG A 58 10.19 6.75 3.31
N ASN A 59 9.33 7.66 2.86
CA ASN A 59 9.52 9.10 3.03
C ASN A 59 9.67 9.48 4.51
N ARG A 60 8.84 8.90 5.38
CA ARG A 60 8.90 9.13 6.83
C ARG A 60 10.18 8.55 7.43
N GLU A 61 10.59 7.35 7.03
CA GLU A 61 11.86 6.76 7.46
C GLU A 61 13.08 7.60 7.06
N THR A 62 13.10 8.12 5.82
CA THR A 62 14.21 8.97 5.35
C THR A 62 14.24 10.31 6.06
N ALA A 63 13.07 10.89 6.35
CA ALA A 63 12.97 12.10 7.15
C ALA A 63 13.53 11.89 8.57
N LEU A 64 13.16 10.80 9.24
CA LEU A 64 13.70 10.41 10.56
C LEU A 64 15.23 10.25 10.54
N LYS A 65 15.77 9.53 9.55
CA LYS A 65 17.22 9.34 9.40
C LYS A 65 17.97 10.64 9.18
N SER A 66 17.41 11.57 8.42
CA SER A 66 18.02 12.87 8.17
C SER A 66 18.09 13.76 9.41
N GLN A 67 17.17 13.58 10.37
CA GLN A 67 17.16 14.32 11.63
C GLN A 67 18.17 13.75 12.63
N ASN A 68 18.37 12.44 12.66
CA ASN A 68 19.33 11.79 13.56
C ASN A 68 20.80 11.92 13.11
N ALA A 69 21.04 12.37 11.88
CA ALA A 69 22.39 12.56 11.33
C ALA A 69 22.90 14.01 11.46
N LYS A 70 22.12 14.89 12.10
CA LYS A 70 22.51 16.24 12.51
C LYS A 70 22.73 16.27 14.02
#